data_AF-A0A6A5URY7-F1
#
_entry.id   AF-A0A6A5URY7-F1
#
_cell.length_a   1.000
_cell.length_b   1.000
_cell.length_c   1.000
_cell.angle_alpha   90.00
_cell.angle_beta   90.00
_cell.angle_gamma   90.00
#
_symmetry.space_group_name_H-M   'P 1'
#
loop_
_entity.id
_entity.type
_entity.pdbx_description
1 polymer ?
#
loop_
_entity_poly.entity_id
_entity_poly.type
_entity_poly.pdbx_seq_one_letter_code
_entity_poly.pdbx_strand_id
1 'polypeptide(L)'
;MARNKKARAVPVTSGAIRYKTKDIDALVAQLDTLKISSHLAFDSDSDAEEEPARPFQPFRFFDLPSELRSHILELLVVKEKTIDLDPSNTRTLLPALRLFFVSRRMHAEASHVFYSQNTFRIFAINGRFFHTKKQLLTRLPEHYIAHMRSLELRLGPGFNKPPKGWVVDARLKLDTAVNVRLLKVFVELDPASHPSFEGFRNEECGATEQFFTVFSVGLLGCLFGELQQLQKVEFDAYPGISRSSPLMQALVEETRMGGKELAWGPERGWDKIVETDLGGMLQKLGIGCERL
;
A
#
# COMPACT_ATOMS: atom_id res chain seq x y z
N MET A 1 21.25 61.90 12.43
CA MET A 1 21.75 60.52 12.28
C MET A 1 20.67 59.68 11.59
N ALA A 2 20.78 59.48 10.28
CA ALA A 2 19.88 58.62 9.51
C ALA A 2 20.71 57.57 8.77
N ARG A 3 20.55 56.29 9.12
CA ARG A 3 21.27 55.18 8.47
C ARG A 3 20.35 54.52 7.45
N ASN A 4 20.65 54.78 6.19
CA ASN A 4 20.05 54.16 5.02
C ASN A 4 20.81 52.83 4.73
N LYS A 5 20.15 51.68 4.85
CA LYS A 5 20.74 50.37 4.48
C LYS A 5 20.17 49.93 3.13
N LYS A 6 20.97 50.08 2.07
CA LYS A 6 20.75 49.40 0.78
C LYS A 6 21.06 47.90 0.95
N ALA A 7 20.08 47.05 0.71
CA ALA A 7 20.27 45.61 0.59
C ALA A 7 20.85 45.28 -0.79
N ARG A 8 21.92 44.48 -0.82
CA ARG A 8 22.59 43.97 -2.02
C ARG A 8 22.07 42.55 -2.26
N ALA A 9 21.44 42.30 -3.40
CA ALA A 9 20.96 40.97 -3.78
C ALA A 9 22.13 40.05 -4.16
N VAL A 10 22.12 38.82 -3.64
CA VAL A 10 23.02 37.73 -4.03
C VAL A 10 22.20 36.76 -4.90
N PRO A 11 22.66 36.37 -6.10
CA PRO A 11 21.94 35.43 -6.95
C PRO A 11 22.06 34.00 -6.38
N VAL A 12 20.92 33.34 -6.19
CA VAL A 12 20.85 31.93 -5.81
C VAL A 12 20.92 31.08 -7.08
N THR A 13 22.05 30.41 -7.30
CA THR A 13 22.18 29.35 -8.30
C THR A 13 21.53 28.08 -7.76
N SER A 14 20.32 27.76 -8.25
CA SER A 14 19.63 26.51 -7.94
C SER A 14 20.22 25.36 -8.78
N GLY A 15 21.22 24.68 -8.23
CA GLY A 15 21.68 23.38 -8.73
C GLY A 15 20.78 22.26 -8.20
N ALA A 16 19.70 21.95 -8.91
CA ALA A 16 18.87 20.80 -8.60
C ALA A 16 19.56 19.50 -9.06
N ILE A 17 19.94 18.67 -8.10
CA ILE A 17 20.46 17.31 -8.35
C ILE A 17 19.29 16.43 -8.85
N ARG A 18 19.25 16.17 -10.16
CA ARG A 18 18.34 15.18 -10.78
C ARG A 18 18.83 13.77 -10.45
N TYR A 19 18.09 13.02 -9.63
CA TYR A 19 18.28 11.58 -9.51
C TYR A 19 17.53 10.87 -10.64
N LYS A 20 18.27 10.06 -11.40
CA LYS A 20 17.82 9.34 -12.61
C LYS A 20 16.58 8.50 -12.31
N THR A 21 15.45 8.87 -12.89
CA THR A 21 14.25 8.01 -12.96
C THR A 21 14.16 7.55 -14.41
N LYS A 22 15.05 6.62 -14.78
CA LYS A 22 15.19 6.14 -16.16
C LYS A 22 13.85 5.68 -16.75
N ASP A 23 12.97 5.15 -15.92
CA ASP A 23 11.65 4.66 -16.34
C ASP A 23 10.66 5.79 -16.63
N ILE A 24 10.75 6.91 -15.90
CA ILE A 24 9.92 8.10 -16.16
C ILE A 24 10.46 8.83 -17.38
N ASP A 25 11.77 8.97 -17.49
CA ASP A 25 12.40 9.59 -18.67
C ASP A 25 12.15 8.74 -19.93
N ALA A 26 12.12 7.42 -19.81
CA ALA A 26 11.76 6.51 -20.90
C ALA A 26 10.27 6.58 -21.27
N LEU A 27 9.36 6.69 -20.28
CA LEU A 27 7.93 6.89 -20.53
C LEU A 27 7.65 8.25 -21.17
N VAL A 28 8.33 9.31 -20.73
CA VAL A 28 8.23 10.65 -21.32
C VAL A 28 8.81 10.63 -22.75
N ALA A 29 9.94 9.98 -22.97
CA ALA A 29 10.50 9.81 -24.32
C ALA A 29 9.62 8.94 -25.22
N GLN A 30 8.93 7.92 -24.67
CA GLN A 30 7.95 7.11 -25.39
C GLN A 30 6.68 7.91 -25.71
N LEU A 31 6.24 8.80 -24.82
CA LEU A 31 5.16 9.75 -25.06
C LEU A 31 5.54 10.81 -26.10
N ASP A 32 6.81 11.21 -26.19
CA ASP A 32 7.31 12.12 -27.22
C ASP A 32 7.49 11.42 -28.58
N THR A 33 7.78 10.10 -28.59
CA THR A 33 7.87 9.30 -29.84
C THR A 33 6.50 8.85 -30.33
N LEU A 34 5.55 8.60 -29.43
CA LEU A 34 4.13 8.59 -29.73
C LEU A 34 3.75 10.03 -30.07
N LYS A 35 3.99 10.43 -31.33
CA LYS A 35 3.38 11.61 -31.92
C LYS A 35 1.86 11.46 -31.84
N ILE A 36 1.28 11.72 -30.68
CA ILE A 36 -0.12 12.14 -30.52
C ILE A 36 -0.16 13.61 -30.96
N SER A 37 0.40 13.88 -32.14
CA SER A 37 -0.04 14.96 -32.98
C SER A 37 -1.40 14.51 -33.48
N SER A 38 -2.44 15.14 -32.95
CA SER A 38 -3.77 15.29 -33.55
C SER A 38 -3.84 14.78 -35.00
N HIS A 39 -4.21 13.52 -35.18
CA HIS A 39 -4.43 12.92 -36.49
C HIS A 39 -5.77 13.45 -37.04
N LEU A 40 -5.73 14.65 -37.60
CA LEU A 40 -6.51 15.00 -38.78
C LEU A 40 -5.54 15.73 -39.73
N ALA A 41 -4.59 15.01 -40.29
CA ALA A 41 -3.89 15.44 -41.48
C ALA A 41 -3.64 14.19 -42.34
N PHE A 42 -4.47 14.09 -43.37
CA PHE A 42 -4.29 13.25 -44.54
C PHE A 42 -3.01 13.70 -45.25
N ASP A 43 -2.18 12.76 -45.71
CA ASP A 43 -1.09 13.06 -46.63
C ASP A 43 -1.65 13.65 -47.93
N SER A 44 -1.25 14.89 -48.23
CA SER A 44 -1.27 15.42 -49.58
C SER A 44 -0.09 16.38 -49.74
N ASP A 45 0.92 15.94 -50.49
CA ASP A 45 1.95 16.78 -51.08
C ASP A 45 1.29 17.85 -51.96
N SER A 46 1.14 19.05 -51.43
CA SER A 46 0.86 20.25 -52.21
C SER A 46 1.38 21.45 -51.43
N ASP A 47 2.15 22.31 -52.10
CA ASP A 47 2.71 23.58 -51.60
C ASP A 47 1.63 24.50 -51.00
N ALA A 48 1.26 24.24 -49.74
CA ALA A 48 0.31 25.04 -48.98
C ALA A 48 1.08 25.95 -48.03
N GLU A 49 0.82 27.25 -48.13
CA GLU A 49 1.29 28.29 -47.22
C GLU A 49 1.22 27.82 -45.76
N GLU A 50 2.30 28.02 -44.99
CA GLU A 50 2.35 27.68 -43.56
C GLU A 50 1.24 28.43 -42.79
N GLU A 51 0.11 27.77 -42.61
CA GLU A 51 -0.96 28.21 -41.71
C GLU A 51 -0.36 28.45 -40.31
N PRO A 52 -0.60 29.62 -39.68
CA PRO A 52 -0.02 29.93 -38.39
C PRO A 52 -0.42 28.85 -37.37
N ALA A 53 0.58 28.28 -36.70
CA ALA A 53 0.39 27.22 -35.71
C ALA A 53 -0.76 27.59 -34.76
N ARG A 54 -1.87 26.82 -34.84
CA ARG A 54 -3.06 27.10 -34.04
C ARG A 54 -2.69 27.15 -32.56
N PRO A 55 -3.20 28.13 -31.80
CA PRO A 55 -2.87 28.25 -30.38
C PRO A 55 -3.24 26.96 -29.66
N PHE A 56 -2.30 26.44 -28.85
CA PHE A 56 -2.50 25.22 -28.07
C PHE A 56 -3.74 25.38 -27.17
N GLN A 57 -4.81 24.65 -27.51
CA GLN A 57 -6.01 24.62 -26.70
C GLN A 57 -5.86 23.52 -25.64
N PRO A 58 -5.94 23.83 -24.34
CA PRO A 58 -5.82 22.83 -23.30
C PRO A 58 -6.99 21.84 -23.38
N PHE A 59 -6.68 20.58 -23.11
CA PHE A 59 -7.67 19.51 -23.08
C PHE A 59 -8.69 19.74 -21.96
N ARG A 60 -9.99 19.80 -22.32
CA ARG A 60 -11.08 20.00 -21.38
C ARG A 60 -11.43 18.69 -20.67
N PHE A 61 -10.65 18.34 -19.65
CA PHE A 61 -10.81 17.08 -18.90
C PHE A 61 -12.24 16.81 -18.43
N PHE A 62 -12.98 17.83 -18.00
CA PHE A 62 -14.35 17.68 -17.49
C PHE A 62 -15.44 17.56 -18.57
N ASP A 63 -15.07 17.72 -19.85
CA ASP A 63 -15.97 17.43 -20.98
C ASP A 63 -15.99 15.91 -21.29
N LEU A 64 -15.03 15.14 -20.77
CA LEU A 64 -15.08 13.68 -20.82
C LEU A 64 -16.28 13.13 -20.04
N PRO A 65 -16.86 11.98 -20.44
CA PRO A 65 -17.76 11.20 -19.59
C PRO A 65 -17.13 10.80 -18.25
N SER A 66 -17.96 10.61 -17.22
CA SER A 66 -17.51 10.26 -15.86
C SER A 66 -16.64 9.02 -15.81
N GLU A 67 -16.97 8.03 -16.63
CA GLU A 67 -16.34 6.71 -16.66
C GLU A 67 -14.89 6.84 -17.11
N LEU A 68 -14.64 7.64 -18.16
CA LEU A 68 -13.30 7.92 -18.64
C LEU A 68 -12.49 8.74 -17.63
N ARG A 69 -13.12 9.70 -16.95
CA ARG A 69 -12.45 10.47 -15.89
C ARG A 69 -12.05 9.57 -14.73
N SER A 70 -12.93 8.69 -14.27
CA SER A 70 -12.64 7.72 -13.21
C SER A 70 -11.51 6.76 -13.61
N HIS A 71 -11.50 6.26 -14.85
CA HIS A 71 -10.43 5.40 -15.32
C HIS A 71 -9.08 6.12 -15.40
N ILE A 72 -9.04 7.35 -15.89
CA ILE A 72 -7.82 8.17 -15.90
C ILE A 72 -7.34 8.41 -14.46
N LEU A 73 -8.26 8.73 -13.54
CA LEU A 73 -7.92 8.94 -12.13
C LEU A 73 -7.35 7.67 -11.49
N GLU A 74 -7.94 6.51 -11.75
CA GLU A 74 -7.46 5.22 -11.26
C GLU A 74 -5.99 4.99 -11.61
N LEU A 75 -5.61 5.21 -12.88
CA LEU A 75 -4.23 5.10 -13.34
C LEU A 75 -3.24 6.05 -12.61
N LEU A 76 -3.72 7.20 -12.14
CA LEU A 76 -2.88 8.20 -11.50
C LEU A 76 -2.78 8.00 -9.99
N VAL A 77 -3.89 7.68 -9.34
CA VAL A 77 -4.02 7.74 -7.87
C VAL A 77 -3.98 6.37 -7.20
N VAL A 78 -4.28 5.29 -7.91
CA VAL A 78 -4.17 3.93 -7.35
C VAL A 78 -2.70 3.50 -7.29
N LYS A 79 -2.39 2.73 -6.26
CA LYS A 79 -1.08 2.19 -5.95
C LYS A 79 -1.22 0.70 -5.70
N GLU A 80 -0.28 -0.06 -6.25
CA GLU A 80 -0.21 -1.52 -6.03
C GLU A 80 0.13 -1.83 -4.56
N LYS A 81 0.95 -0.98 -3.93
CA LYS A 81 1.39 -1.15 -2.55
C LYS A 81 0.41 -0.50 -1.59
N THR A 82 0.17 -1.21 -0.48
CA THR A 82 -0.59 -0.70 0.66
C THR A 82 -0.02 0.63 1.16
N ILE A 83 -0.92 1.59 1.33
CA ILE A 83 -0.61 2.94 1.80
C ILE A 83 -0.46 2.91 3.32
N ASP A 84 0.70 3.34 3.81
CA ASP A 84 1.05 3.42 5.23
C ASP A 84 1.74 4.76 5.54
N LEU A 85 2.08 5.03 6.80
CA LEU A 85 2.99 6.09 7.21
C LEU A 85 4.44 5.77 6.78
N ASP A 86 4.71 5.83 5.49
CA ASP A 86 6.02 5.60 4.90
C ASP A 86 6.77 6.92 4.66
N PRO A 87 8.05 7.06 5.03
CA PRO A 87 8.83 8.27 4.75
C PRO A 87 8.95 8.57 3.25
N SER A 88 8.84 7.58 2.37
CA SER A 88 8.89 7.74 0.92
C SER A 88 7.61 8.32 0.31
N ASN A 89 6.51 8.43 1.07
CA ASN A 89 5.23 8.95 0.60
C ASN A 89 5.32 10.36 -0.02
N THR A 90 6.24 11.20 0.47
CA THR A 90 6.49 12.54 -0.10
C THR A 90 6.91 12.46 -1.58
N ARG A 91 7.53 11.36 -1.99
CA ARG A 91 7.94 11.12 -3.39
C ARG A 91 6.93 10.28 -4.16
N THR A 92 6.32 9.28 -3.52
CA THR A 92 5.48 8.27 -4.19
C THR A 92 3.99 8.64 -4.24
N LEU A 93 3.46 9.30 -3.20
CA LEU A 93 2.04 9.64 -3.09
C LEU A 93 1.77 11.12 -3.34
N LEU A 94 2.63 12.01 -2.84
CA LEU A 94 2.40 13.46 -2.93
C LEU A 94 2.13 13.96 -4.37
N PRO A 95 2.81 13.47 -5.43
CA PRO A 95 2.50 13.90 -6.79
C PRO A 95 1.04 13.61 -7.19
N ALA A 96 0.51 12.43 -6.84
CA ALA A 96 -0.88 12.07 -7.12
C ALA A 96 -1.86 12.89 -6.28
N LEU A 97 -1.55 13.13 -5.00
CA LEU A 97 -2.40 13.91 -4.10
C LEU A 97 -2.53 15.39 -4.50
N ARG A 98 -1.64 15.92 -5.35
CA ARG A 98 -1.78 17.29 -5.90
C ARG A 98 -3.07 17.47 -6.68
N LEU A 99 -3.64 16.40 -7.26
CA LEU A 99 -4.93 16.45 -7.95
C LEU A 99 -6.05 16.96 -7.05
N PHE A 100 -5.96 16.71 -5.75
CA PHE A 100 -6.99 17.14 -4.79
C PHE A 100 -7.06 18.66 -4.68
N PHE A 101 -6.02 19.39 -5.07
CA PHE A 101 -5.95 20.84 -4.94
C PHE A 101 -6.30 21.60 -6.24
N VAL A 102 -6.67 20.91 -7.32
CA VAL A 102 -6.95 21.55 -8.63
C VAL A 102 -8.30 22.26 -8.63
N SER A 103 -9.37 21.59 -8.21
CA SER A 103 -10.73 22.15 -8.11
C SER A 103 -11.57 21.29 -7.17
N ARG A 104 -12.72 21.82 -6.71
CA ARG A 104 -13.66 21.04 -5.87
C ARG A 104 -14.17 19.78 -6.57
N ARG A 105 -14.46 19.86 -7.88
CA ARG A 105 -14.91 18.72 -8.67
C ARG A 105 -13.80 17.68 -8.83
N MET A 106 -12.56 18.12 -9.13
CA MET A 106 -11.41 17.21 -9.20
C MET A 106 -11.16 16.53 -7.85
N HIS A 107 -11.22 17.29 -6.76
CA HIS A 107 -11.07 16.75 -5.42
C HIS A 107 -12.11 15.66 -5.13
N ALA A 108 -13.39 15.92 -5.38
CA ALA A 108 -14.46 14.95 -5.13
C ALA A 108 -14.27 13.65 -5.93
N GLU A 109 -13.99 13.74 -7.23
CA GLU A 109 -13.79 12.56 -8.08
C GLU A 109 -12.49 11.82 -7.71
N ALA A 110 -11.36 12.51 -7.55
CA ALA A 110 -10.06 11.91 -7.29
C ALA A 110 -9.95 11.32 -5.88
N SER A 111 -10.48 12.00 -4.86
CA SER A 111 -10.44 11.48 -3.48
C SER A 111 -11.29 10.23 -3.33
N HIS A 112 -12.48 10.18 -3.95
CA HIS A 112 -13.30 8.97 -3.95
C HIS A 112 -12.54 7.78 -4.56
N VAL A 113 -11.95 7.94 -5.74
CA VAL A 113 -11.15 6.89 -6.40
C VAL A 113 -9.97 6.47 -5.52
N PHE A 114 -9.19 7.43 -5.02
CA PHE A 114 -8.02 7.15 -4.19
C PHE A 114 -8.36 6.34 -2.93
N TYR A 115 -9.35 6.77 -2.14
CA TYR A 115 -9.66 6.10 -0.89
C TYR A 115 -10.44 4.79 -1.10
N SER A 116 -11.22 4.66 -2.17
CA SER A 116 -12.02 3.45 -2.40
C SER A 116 -11.25 2.31 -3.07
N GLN A 117 -10.23 2.59 -3.88
CA GLN A 117 -9.49 1.56 -4.62
C GLN A 117 -8.14 1.20 -4.00
N ASN A 118 -7.54 2.05 -3.16
CA ASN A 118 -6.32 1.71 -2.45
C ASN A 118 -6.59 0.92 -1.16
N THR A 119 -5.58 0.17 -0.71
CA THR A 119 -5.56 -0.47 0.61
C THR A 119 -4.75 0.38 1.58
N PHE A 120 -5.26 0.56 2.79
CA PHE A 120 -4.60 1.37 3.83
C PHE A 120 -4.19 0.51 5.02
N ARG A 121 -2.97 0.70 5.52
CA ARG A 121 -2.47 -0.03 6.67
C ARG A 121 -3.04 0.52 7.97
N ILE A 122 -3.51 -0.37 8.83
CA ILE A 122 -4.10 -0.03 10.13
C ILE A 122 -3.01 0.44 11.10
N PHE A 123 -1.93 -0.32 11.20
CA PHE A 123 -0.82 -0.04 12.12
C PHE A 123 0.48 0.19 11.37
N ALA A 124 1.15 1.31 11.66
CA ALA A 124 2.40 1.66 10.99
C ALA A 124 3.52 0.69 11.36
N ILE A 125 4.23 0.22 10.34
CA ILE A 125 5.38 -0.71 10.50
C ILE A 125 6.73 -0.05 10.21
N ASN A 126 6.74 1.17 9.66
CA ASN A 126 7.96 1.77 9.11
C ASN A 126 8.64 2.79 10.04
N GLY A 127 9.92 2.54 10.31
CA GLY A 127 10.90 3.53 10.78
C GLY A 127 10.43 4.35 11.97
N ARG A 128 10.46 5.68 11.84
CA ARG A 128 10.08 6.60 12.93
C ARG A 128 8.62 6.49 13.38
N PHE A 129 7.75 5.85 12.59
CA PHE A 129 6.34 5.71 12.90
C PHE A 129 5.99 4.38 13.57
N PHE A 130 6.94 3.43 13.67
CA PHE A 130 6.70 2.12 14.26
C PHE A 130 6.13 2.17 15.69
N HIS A 131 6.61 3.08 16.53
CA HIS A 131 6.11 3.29 17.89
C HIS A 131 5.10 4.45 18.02
N THR A 132 4.54 4.93 16.91
CA THR A 132 3.58 6.03 16.97
C THR A 132 2.28 5.61 17.64
N LYS A 133 1.70 6.51 18.45
CA LYS A 133 0.32 6.35 18.95
C LYS A 133 -0.73 6.87 17.96
N LYS A 134 -0.30 7.67 16.97
CA LYS A 134 -1.17 8.29 15.96
C LYS A 134 -0.96 7.56 14.64
N GLN A 135 -1.69 6.47 14.45
CA GLN A 135 -1.68 5.67 13.23
C GLN A 135 -2.22 6.47 12.03
N LEU A 136 -2.13 5.90 10.83
CA LEU A 136 -2.56 6.55 9.59
C LEU A 136 -4.02 7.01 9.69
N LEU A 137 -4.93 6.10 10.06
CA LEU A 137 -6.37 6.36 10.12
C LEU A 137 -6.69 7.49 11.11
N THR A 138 -6.02 7.54 12.26
CA THR A 138 -6.18 8.63 13.26
C THR A 138 -5.86 10.02 12.69
N ARG A 139 -5.05 10.10 11.62
CA ARG A 139 -4.66 11.37 10.98
C ARG A 139 -5.58 11.77 9.84
N LEU A 140 -6.47 10.87 9.41
CA LEU A 140 -7.35 11.12 8.29
C LEU A 140 -8.69 11.71 8.77
N PRO A 141 -9.24 12.69 8.03
CA PRO A 141 -10.64 13.06 8.14
C PRO A 141 -11.57 11.86 7.94
N GLU A 142 -12.66 11.84 8.72
CA GLU A 142 -13.63 10.75 8.75
C GLU A 142 -14.27 10.46 7.39
N HIS A 143 -14.59 11.52 6.63
CA HIS A 143 -15.18 11.34 5.28
C HIS A 143 -14.27 10.57 4.31
N TYR A 144 -12.94 10.62 4.47
CA TYR A 144 -12.04 9.77 3.66
C TYR A 144 -12.03 8.33 4.12
N ILE A 145 -12.09 8.10 5.44
CA ILE A 145 -12.18 6.75 6.02
C ILE A 145 -13.48 6.09 5.55
N ALA A 146 -14.58 6.84 5.49
CA ALA A 146 -15.86 6.36 4.98
C ALA A 146 -15.81 5.90 3.51
N HIS A 147 -14.85 6.36 2.70
CA HIS A 147 -14.68 5.88 1.33
C HIS A 147 -13.84 4.61 1.21
N MET A 148 -13.12 4.21 2.28
CA MET A 148 -12.24 3.04 2.24
C MET A 148 -13.03 1.74 2.05
N ARG A 149 -12.51 0.88 1.18
CA ARG A 149 -13.07 -0.46 0.93
C ARG A 149 -12.18 -1.60 1.41
N SER A 150 -10.88 -1.34 1.53
CA SER A 150 -9.89 -2.33 1.93
C SER A 150 -8.90 -1.77 2.95
N LEU A 151 -8.61 -2.57 3.98
CA LEU A 151 -7.60 -2.29 4.98
C LEU A 151 -6.58 -3.43 5.05
N GLU A 152 -5.39 -3.16 5.55
CA GLU A 152 -4.36 -4.16 5.78
C GLU A 152 -3.91 -4.20 7.24
N LEU A 153 -3.90 -5.40 7.80
CA LEU A 153 -3.19 -5.77 9.03
C LEU A 153 -1.90 -6.50 8.65
N ARG A 154 -0.75 -6.00 9.08
CA ARG A 154 0.55 -6.62 8.82
C ARG A 154 1.19 -7.12 10.10
N LEU A 155 1.52 -8.40 10.14
CA LEU A 155 1.97 -9.12 11.33
C LEU A 155 3.42 -9.58 11.16
N GLY A 156 4.27 -9.25 12.13
CA GLY A 156 5.68 -9.68 12.16
C GLY A 156 6.61 -8.65 12.81
N PRO A 157 6.55 -7.37 12.39
CA PRO A 157 7.33 -6.32 13.02
C PRO A 157 7.07 -6.21 14.54
N GLY A 158 8.13 -6.32 15.33
CA GLY A 158 8.03 -6.29 16.80
C GLY A 158 7.40 -7.53 17.41
N PHE A 159 7.48 -8.71 16.79
CA PHE A 159 6.87 -9.93 17.31
C PHE A 159 7.20 -10.25 18.78
N ASN A 160 8.40 -9.88 19.25
CA ASN A 160 8.84 -10.07 20.63
C ASN A 160 8.43 -8.93 21.57
N LYS A 161 8.04 -7.77 21.03
CA LYS A 161 7.56 -6.60 21.78
C LYS A 161 6.72 -5.70 20.87
N PRO A 162 5.45 -6.05 20.62
CA PRO A 162 4.60 -5.26 19.74
C PRO A 162 4.50 -3.81 20.21
N PRO A 163 4.41 -2.82 19.31
CA PRO A 163 4.30 -1.43 19.73
C PRO A 163 3.05 -1.18 20.57
N LYS A 164 3.17 -0.42 21.67
CA LYS A 164 2.02 -0.05 22.54
C LYS A 164 0.88 0.70 21.81
N GLY A 165 1.15 1.22 20.62
CA GLY A 165 0.17 1.88 19.76
C GLY A 165 -0.65 0.93 18.89
N TRP A 166 -0.37 -0.38 18.93
CA TRP A 166 -1.11 -1.41 18.20
C TRP A 166 -2.27 -1.89 19.05
N VAL A 167 -3.27 -1.02 19.17
CA VAL A 167 -4.49 -1.27 19.92
C VAL A 167 -5.65 -0.86 19.04
N VAL A 168 -6.66 -1.73 18.96
CA VAL A 168 -7.93 -1.43 18.30
C VAL A 168 -8.79 -0.66 19.28
N ASP A 169 -8.97 0.63 19.04
CA ASP A 169 -9.83 1.50 19.83
C ASP A 169 -10.42 2.64 18.99
N ALA A 170 -11.27 3.45 19.61
CA ALA A 170 -11.98 4.56 18.96
C ALA A 170 -11.07 5.58 18.26
N ARG A 171 -9.76 5.65 18.57
CA ARG A 171 -8.83 6.57 17.91
C ARG A 171 -8.54 6.16 16.46
N LEU A 172 -8.75 4.88 16.11
CA LEU A 172 -8.64 4.41 14.72
C LEU A 172 -9.86 4.79 13.88
N LYS A 173 -10.97 5.20 14.50
CA LYS A 173 -12.21 5.61 13.82
C LYS A 173 -12.76 4.53 12.87
N LEU A 174 -12.67 3.27 13.29
CA LEU A 174 -13.09 2.12 12.47
C LEU A 174 -14.62 2.06 12.32
N ASP A 175 -15.37 2.64 13.26
CA ASP A 175 -16.80 2.88 13.17
C ASP A 175 -17.19 3.71 11.94
N THR A 176 -16.31 4.63 11.51
CA THR A 176 -16.49 5.43 10.30
C THR A 176 -16.19 4.63 9.02
N ALA A 177 -15.46 3.51 9.11
CA ALA A 177 -15.02 2.71 7.97
C ALA A 177 -16.14 1.80 7.41
N VAL A 178 -17.34 2.38 7.23
CA VAL A 178 -18.59 1.69 6.89
C VAL A 178 -18.58 0.97 5.55
N ASN A 179 -17.65 1.30 4.65
CA ASN A 179 -17.51 0.70 3.32
C ASN A 179 -16.40 -0.35 3.23
N VAL A 180 -15.67 -0.61 4.32
CA VAL A 180 -14.65 -1.66 4.33
C VAL A 180 -15.34 -3.02 4.24
N ARG A 181 -14.98 -3.78 3.20
CA ARG A 181 -15.49 -5.14 2.95
C ARG A 181 -14.38 -6.19 2.94
N LEU A 182 -13.14 -5.75 2.75
CA LEU A 182 -11.95 -6.59 2.66
C LEU A 182 -10.90 -6.18 3.71
N LEU A 183 -10.44 -7.16 4.49
CA LEU A 183 -9.27 -7.03 5.36
C LEU A 183 -8.18 -7.94 4.81
N LYS A 184 -7.07 -7.35 4.39
CA LYS A 184 -5.86 -8.09 4.03
C LYS A 184 -5.04 -8.33 5.29
N VAL A 185 -4.64 -9.58 5.53
CA VAL A 185 -3.76 -9.95 6.63
C VAL A 185 -2.47 -10.50 6.04
N PHE A 186 -1.39 -9.74 6.21
CA PHE A 186 -0.07 -10.12 5.70
C PHE A 186 0.83 -10.59 6.83
N VAL A 187 1.28 -11.84 6.78
CA VAL A 187 2.19 -12.44 7.77
C VAL A 187 3.62 -12.44 7.27
N GLU A 188 4.48 -11.63 7.90
CA GLU A 188 5.91 -11.62 7.60
C GLU A 188 6.67 -12.72 8.34
N LEU A 189 6.23 -13.07 9.54
CA LEU A 189 6.96 -13.96 10.45
C LEU A 189 6.00 -14.76 11.34
N ASP A 190 6.36 -16.02 11.58
CA ASP A 190 5.72 -16.87 12.58
C ASP A 190 6.77 -17.39 13.58
N PRO A 191 6.92 -16.75 14.76
CA PRO A 191 7.86 -17.18 15.79
C PRO A 191 7.55 -18.54 16.41
N ALA A 192 6.33 -19.06 16.27
CA ALA A 192 5.93 -20.36 16.79
C ALA A 192 6.24 -21.50 15.81
N SER A 193 6.60 -21.18 14.56
CA SER A 193 6.87 -22.17 13.51
C SER A 193 8.24 -22.85 13.60
N HIS A 194 9.22 -22.26 14.29
CA HIS A 194 10.58 -22.80 14.31
C HIS A 194 11.34 -22.50 15.64
N PRO A 195 12.11 -23.45 16.19
CA PRO A 195 12.86 -23.29 17.46
C PRO A 195 13.89 -22.14 17.45
N SER A 196 14.39 -21.75 16.27
CA SER A 196 15.36 -20.65 16.14
C SER A 196 14.87 -19.31 16.69
N PHE A 197 13.56 -19.15 16.89
CA PHE A 197 12.98 -17.94 17.45
C PHE A 197 12.96 -17.91 18.98
N GLU A 198 13.25 -19.03 19.67
CA GLU A 198 13.21 -19.13 21.13
C GLU A 198 14.12 -18.09 21.80
N GLY A 199 15.36 -17.93 21.33
CA GLY A 199 16.31 -16.96 21.88
C GLY A 199 15.97 -15.49 21.65
N PHE A 200 14.98 -15.20 20.78
CA PHE A 200 14.49 -13.84 20.52
C PHE A 200 13.22 -13.51 21.32
N ARG A 201 12.70 -14.47 22.10
CA ARG A 201 11.56 -14.27 23.00
C ARG A 201 12.09 -13.65 24.29
N ASN A 202 11.79 -12.38 24.52
CA ASN A 202 12.19 -11.66 25.72
C ASN A 202 11.52 -12.29 26.95
N GLU A 203 12.17 -12.34 28.12
CA GLU A 203 11.61 -12.93 29.35
C GLU A 203 10.23 -12.32 29.75
N GLU A 204 9.98 -11.04 29.49
CA GLU A 204 8.68 -10.38 29.71
C GLU A 204 7.55 -10.88 28.79
N CYS A 205 7.88 -11.35 27.58
CA CYS A 205 6.96 -12.04 26.65
C CYS A 205 7.17 -13.56 26.67
N GLY A 206 8.12 -14.04 27.48
CA GLY A 206 8.75 -15.35 27.41
C GLY A 206 8.09 -16.42 28.27
N ALA A 207 6.96 -16.11 28.91
CA ALA A 207 6.21 -17.10 29.67
C ALA A 207 5.33 -18.01 28.79
N THR A 208 5.10 -17.67 27.52
CA THR A 208 4.25 -18.48 26.63
C THR A 208 4.77 -18.49 25.21
N GLU A 209 5.04 -19.70 24.68
CA GLU A 209 5.44 -19.94 23.28
C GLU A 209 4.48 -19.29 22.25
N GLN A 210 3.26 -19.00 22.69
CA GLN A 210 2.15 -18.53 21.86
C GLN A 210 1.86 -17.03 22.01
N PHE A 211 2.67 -16.24 22.73
CA PHE A 211 2.38 -14.82 22.97
C PHE A 211 2.01 -14.06 21.68
N PHE A 212 2.87 -14.15 20.65
CA PHE A 212 2.64 -13.42 19.40
C PHE A 212 1.42 -13.94 18.63
N THR A 213 1.16 -15.24 18.69
CA THR A 213 -0.04 -15.86 18.12
C THR A 213 -1.31 -15.35 18.79
N VAL A 214 -1.36 -15.41 20.12
CA VAL A 214 -2.49 -14.92 20.92
C VAL A 214 -2.70 -13.43 20.70
N PHE A 215 -1.63 -12.63 20.69
CA PHE A 215 -1.69 -11.20 20.39
C PHE A 215 -2.29 -10.94 19.00
N SER A 216 -1.81 -11.64 17.98
CA SER A 216 -2.26 -11.44 16.59
C SER A 216 -3.71 -11.86 16.38
N VAL A 217 -4.13 -12.98 16.97
CA VAL A 217 -5.52 -13.45 16.96
C VAL A 217 -6.42 -12.48 17.70
N GLY A 218 -6.03 -12.04 18.90
CA GLY A 218 -6.80 -11.05 19.67
C GLY A 218 -6.96 -9.73 18.91
N LEU A 219 -5.91 -9.27 18.24
CA LEU A 219 -5.96 -8.07 17.41
C LEU A 219 -6.92 -8.21 16.23
N LEU A 220 -6.91 -9.37 15.56
CA LEU A 220 -7.84 -9.69 14.48
C LEU A 220 -9.29 -9.76 14.98
N GLY A 221 -9.53 -10.42 16.11
CA GLY A 221 -10.85 -10.48 16.75
C GLY A 221 -11.39 -9.11 17.11
N CYS A 222 -10.56 -8.22 17.68
CA CYS A 222 -10.96 -6.84 17.93
C CYS A 222 -11.35 -6.09 16.64
N LEU A 223 -10.63 -6.31 15.53
CA LEU A 223 -10.98 -5.71 14.24
C LEU A 223 -12.33 -6.22 13.72
N PHE A 224 -12.67 -7.49 13.92
CA PHE A 224 -13.99 -8.01 13.57
C PHE A 224 -15.10 -7.37 14.38
N GLY A 225 -14.83 -7.04 15.65
CA GLY A 225 -15.75 -6.30 16.52
C GLY A 225 -16.00 -4.85 16.09
N GLU A 226 -15.02 -4.18 15.49
CA GLU A 226 -15.18 -2.80 15.03
C GLU A 226 -15.66 -2.70 13.57
N LEU A 227 -15.17 -3.57 12.69
CA LEU A 227 -15.49 -3.56 11.25
C LEU A 227 -16.72 -4.42 10.96
N GLN A 228 -17.89 -3.95 11.39
CA GLN A 228 -19.15 -4.68 11.29
C GLN A 228 -19.54 -5.09 9.86
N GLN A 229 -19.12 -4.30 8.87
CA GLN A 229 -19.42 -4.57 7.46
C GLN A 229 -18.37 -5.44 6.77
N LEU A 230 -17.33 -5.88 7.49
CA LEU A 230 -16.29 -6.73 6.94
C LEU A 230 -16.88 -8.08 6.52
N GLN A 231 -16.67 -8.46 5.26
CA GLN A 231 -17.16 -9.70 4.68
C GLN A 231 -16.03 -10.70 4.45
N LYS A 232 -14.89 -10.22 3.96
CA LYS A 232 -13.81 -11.06 3.45
C LYS A 232 -12.48 -10.75 4.13
N VAL A 233 -11.74 -11.79 4.47
CA VAL A 233 -10.36 -11.74 4.95
C VAL A 233 -9.46 -12.45 3.95
N GLU A 234 -8.51 -11.71 3.39
CA GLU A 234 -7.51 -12.23 2.46
C GLU A 234 -6.18 -12.38 3.20
N PHE A 235 -5.71 -13.62 3.33
CA PHE A 235 -4.42 -13.92 3.94
C PHE A 235 -3.32 -13.97 2.89
N ASP A 236 -2.17 -13.40 3.20
CA ASP A 236 -0.95 -13.55 2.42
C ASP A 236 0.26 -13.56 3.35
N ALA A 237 1.44 -13.94 2.85
CA ALA A 237 2.62 -14.06 3.68
C ALA A 237 3.92 -14.02 2.89
N TYR A 238 5.04 -13.81 3.59
CA TYR A 238 6.35 -14.06 2.99
C TYR A 238 6.57 -15.54 2.64
N PRO A 239 7.42 -15.85 1.64
CA PRO A 239 7.65 -17.22 1.16
C PRO A 239 8.00 -18.26 2.24
N GLY A 240 8.64 -17.83 3.34
CA GLY A 240 9.03 -18.71 4.45
C GLY A 240 7.87 -19.17 5.34
N ILE A 241 6.66 -18.66 5.16
CA ILE A 241 5.49 -18.98 5.99
C ILE A 241 4.62 -20.03 5.28
N SER A 242 4.33 -21.11 5.99
CA SER A 242 3.42 -22.18 5.54
C SER A 242 1.96 -21.84 5.88
N ARG A 243 1.00 -22.30 5.07
CA ARG A 243 -0.44 -22.27 5.44
C ARG A 243 -0.71 -23.05 6.74
N SER A 244 0.09 -24.07 7.01
CA SER A 244 -0.02 -24.92 8.20
C SER A 244 0.76 -24.39 9.40
N SER A 245 1.35 -23.19 9.32
CA SER A 245 2.10 -22.65 10.45
C SER A 245 1.16 -22.33 11.63
N PRO A 246 1.61 -22.44 12.88
CA PRO A 246 0.74 -22.23 14.04
C PRO A 246 0.00 -20.89 14.04
N LEU A 247 0.69 -19.79 13.68
CA LEU A 247 0.05 -18.47 13.57
C LEU A 247 -1.00 -18.44 12.46
N MET A 248 -0.68 -18.97 11.29
CA MET A 248 -1.62 -19.00 10.16
C MET A 248 -2.87 -19.80 10.47
N GLN A 249 -2.73 -20.99 11.06
CA GLN A 249 -3.86 -21.82 11.45
C GLN A 249 -4.76 -21.10 12.46
N ALA A 250 -4.17 -20.44 13.46
CA ALA A 250 -4.93 -19.72 14.47
C ALA A 250 -5.70 -18.52 13.88
N LEU A 251 -5.08 -17.75 12.98
CA LEU A 251 -5.75 -16.63 12.30
C LEU A 251 -6.89 -17.08 11.39
N VAL A 252 -6.68 -18.19 10.68
CA VAL A 252 -7.69 -18.81 9.82
C VAL A 252 -8.88 -19.29 10.65
N GLU A 253 -8.62 -19.93 11.79
CA GLU A 253 -9.68 -20.39 12.67
C GLU A 253 -10.47 -19.22 13.27
N GLU A 254 -9.78 -18.17 13.74
CA GLU A 254 -10.43 -16.93 14.20
C GLU A 254 -11.32 -16.32 13.11
N THR A 255 -10.86 -16.32 11.86
CA THR A 255 -11.63 -15.83 10.70
C THR A 255 -12.90 -16.64 10.47
N ARG A 256 -12.83 -17.97 10.61
CA ARG A 256 -13.99 -18.85 10.49
C ARG A 256 -14.98 -18.65 11.63
N MET A 257 -14.48 -18.55 12.87
CA MET A 257 -15.31 -18.26 14.04
C MET A 257 -16.00 -16.90 13.92
N GLY A 258 -15.30 -15.90 13.36
CA GLY A 258 -15.85 -14.59 13.03
C GLY A 258 -16.83 -14.57 11.83
N GLY A 259 -17.08 -15.73 11.21
CA GLY A 259 -18.02 -15.88 10.09
C GLY A 259 -17.62 -15.12 8.83
N LYS A 260 -16.32 -14.88 8.61
CA LYS A 260 -15.81 -14.13 7.46
C LYS A 260 -15.41 -15.07 6.33
N GLU A 261 -15.60 -14.63 5.08
CA GLU A 261 -15.12 -15.34 3.90
C GLU A 261 -13.59 -15.33 3.89
N LEU A 262 -12.98 -16.49 3.73
CA LEU A 262 -11.53 -16.63 3.64
C LEU A 262 -11.08 -16.60 2.18
N ALA A 263 -10.04 -15.84 1.89
CA ALA A 263 -9.31 -15.88 0.64
C ALA A 263 -7.80 -15.88 0.84
N TRP A 264 -7.09 -16.20 -0.24
CA TRP A 264 -5.65 -16.28 -0.29
C TRP A 264 -5.10 -15.26 -1.28
N GLY A 265 -4.13 -14.47 -0.83
CA GLY A 265 -3.46 -13.45 -1.60
C GLY A 265 -2.44 -14.03 -2.58
N PRO A 266 -2.05 -13.23 -3.58
CA PRO A 266 -1.21 -13.68 -4.69
C PRO A 266 0.29 -13.74 -4.37
N GLU A 267 0.78 -13.02 -3.36
CA GLU A 267 2.22 -12.79 -3.13
C GLU A 267 2.94 -14.08 -2.72
N ARG A 268 2.37 -14.83 -1.78
CA ARG A 268 2.90 -16.14 -1.39
C ARG A 268 2.78 -17.19 -2.49
N GLY A 269 1.79 -17.02 -3.37
CA GLY A 269 1.52 -17.94 -4.47
C GLY A 269 1.15 -19.34 -3.98
N TRP A 270 0.40 -19.45 -2.88
CA TRP A 270 0.06 -20.76 -2.31
C TRP A 270 -0.66 -21.70 -3.28
N ASP A 271 -1.35 -21.17 -4.29
CA ASP A 271 -2.02 -21.98 -5.32
C ASP A 271 -1.04 -22.53 -6.38
N LYS A 272 0.21 -22.06 -6.40
CA LYS A 272 1.29 -22.52 -7.28
C LYS A 272 2.20 -23.54 -6.59
N ILE A 273 2.06 -23.71 -5.27
CA ILE A 273 2.79 -24.71 -4.51
C ILE A 273 1.98 -25.99 -4.57
N VAL A 274 2.16 -26.74 -5.66
CA VAL A 274 2.14 -28.20 -5.50
C VAL A 274 3.17 -28.48 -4.41
N GLU A 275 2.79 -29.19 -3.35
CA GLU A 275 3.67 -29.63 -2.26
C GLU A 275 5.01 -30.07 -2.85
N THR A 276 5.99 -29.17 -2.87
CA THR A 276 7.32 -29.52 -3.31
C THR A 276 7.88 -30.32 -2.16
N ASP A 277 7.72 -31.64 -2.28
CA ASP A 277 8.33 -32.66 -1.46
C ASP A 277 9.78 -32.27 -1.18
N LEU A 278 9.99 -31.66 0.00
CA LEU A 278 11.30 -31.27 0.50
C LEU A 278 12.19 -32.52 0.58
N GLY A 279 11.59 -33.70 0.80
CA GLY A 279 12.25 -35.01 0.76
C GLY A 279 12.80 -35.34 -0.63
N GLY A 280 12.02 -35.10 -1.68
CA GLY A 280 12.44 -35.28 -3.07
C GLY A 280 13.55 -34.33 -3.51
N MET A 281 13.62 -33.10 -2.96
CA MET A 281 14.76 -32.19 -3.20
C MET A 281 16.01 -32.60 -2.42
N LEU A 282 15.87 -33.08 -1.19
CA LEU A 282 17.00 -33.60 -0.38
C LEU A 282 17.59 -34.89 -0.97
N GLN A 283 16.74 -35.74 -1.54
CA GLN A 283 17.16 -36.95 -2.26
C GLN A 283 17.88 -36.62 -3.57
N LYS A 284 17.45 -35.58 -4.29
CA LYS A 284 18.15 -35.06 -5.49
C LYS A 284 19.47 -34.35 -5.17
N LEU A 285 19.65 -33.84 -3.96
CA LEU A 285 20.89 -33.22 -3.49
C LEU A 285 21.87 -34.23 -2.85
N GLY A 286 21.53 -35.53 -2.84
CA GLY A 286 22.44 -36.60 -2.40
C GLY A 286 22.75 -36.61 -0.90
N ILE A 287 21.96 -35.91 -0.07
CA ILE A 287 22.17 -35.85 1.40
C ILE A 287 21.27 -36.85 2.13
N GLY A 288 21.11 -38.04 1.55
CA GLY A 288 20.50 -39.20 2.20
C GLY A 288 21.62 -40.15 2.62
N CYS A 289 22.12 -39.99 3.86
CA CYS A 289 23.09 -40.93 4.41
C CYS A 289 22.42 -42.31 4.56
N GLU A 290 23.10 -43.31 4.01
CA GLU A 290 22.68 -44.71 3.91
C GLU A 290 22.51 -45.37 5.29
N ARG A 291 21.62 -46.37 5.30
CA ARG A 291 21.39 -47.30 6.41
C ARG A 291 22.68 -47.96 6.87
N LEU A 292 22.90 -47.99 8.19
CA LEU A 292 23.42 -49.14 8.95
C LEU A 292 22.65 -49.22 10.27
#